data_AF-A0A7G3ZIE0-F1
#
_entry.id   AF-A0A7G3ZIE0-F1
#
_cell.length_a   1.000
_cell.length_b   1.000
_cell.length_c   1.000
_cell.angle_alpha   90.00
_cell.angle_beta   90.00
_cell.angle_gamma   90.00
#
_symmetry.space_group_name_H-M   'P 1'
#
loop_
_entity.id
_entity.type
_entity.pdbx_description
1 polymer ?
#
loop_
_entity_poly.entity_id
_entity_poly.type
_entity_poly.pdbx_seq_one_letter_code
_entity_poly.pdbx_strand_id
1 'polypeptide(L)'
;MKIDITRPLQLLQWSSYLGILVLVKLFVILPLAAILFNDFYLRLLPPDSSQWVPLSTFDISQDSAENNLVYDQTINRVLIERALPKTIDNGISQKINLRDHILYKVDLDTKFYCLPTARSKGQTTNIEELEIEIYSSNKPESLIYRRTIPIVCMRPDDSINIMELYKFGPSRLELFRKEWLNHFKAHDRISITSEMSSVRYVLKVPKSHKLVIQPDSGFRFRMSFEQGLRNVMLRWHKFSYAVGIVIFDLAISSLFVITAFFSFFLIMRRSSDKKDD
;
A
#
# COMPACT_ATOMS: atom_id res chain seq x y z
N MET A 1 39.49 38.81 -39.16
CA MET A 1 38.78 38.40 -37.93
C MET A 1 39.23 36.97 -37.62
N LYS A 2 40.11 36.77 -36.64
CA LYS A 2 40.58 35.42 -36.27
C LYS A 2 39.47 34.78 -35.45
N ILE A 3 38.85 33.73 -35.98
CA ILE A 3 37.87 32.94 -35.24
C ILE A 3 38.67 32.11 -34.23
N ASP A 4 38.49 32.35 -32.93
CA ASP A 4 39.09 31.55 -31.87
C ASP A 4 38.46 30.16 -31.85
N ILE A 5 39.00 29.26 -32.68
CA ILE A 5 38.60 27.84 -32.79
C ILE A 5 38.81 27.07 -31.46
N THR A 6 39.56 27.64 -30.52
CA THR A 6 39.86 27.06 -29.21
C THR A 6 38.63 26.98 -28.29
N ARG A 7 37.73 27.96 -28.32
CA ARG A 7 36.51 27.98 -27.48
C ARG A 7 35.48 26.91 -27.82
N PRO A 8 35.08 26.69 -29.09
CA PRO A 8 34.14 25.63 -29.43
C PRO A 8 34.74 24.23 -29.19
N LEU A 9 36.04 24.06 -29.39
CA LEU A 9 36.73 22.79 -29.14
C LEU A 9 36.76 22.43 -27.65
N GLN A 10 37.00 23.41 -26.78
CA GLN A 10 36.89 23.21 -25.32
C GLN A 10 35.46 22.83 -24.92
N LEU A 11 34.46 23.55 -25.43
CA LEU A 11 33.05 23.24 -25.11
C LEU A 11 32.65 21.83 -25.55
N LEU A 12 33.14 21.38 -26.72
CA LEU A 12 32.96 20.01 -27.19
C LEU A 12 33.60 18.99 -26.22
N GLN A 13 34.83 19.24 -25.76
CA GLN A 13 35.49 18.38 -24.77
C GLN A 13 34.70 18.31 -23.45
N TRP A 14 34.27 19.46 -22.90
CA TRP A 14 33.43 19.51 -21.69
C TRP A 14 32.11 18.76 -21.88
N SER A 15 31.46 18.90 -23.03
CA SER A 15 30.22 18.19 -23.35
C SER A 15 30.44 16.68 -23.47
N SER A 16 31.57 16.24 -24.03
CA SER A 16 31.94 14.83 -24.10
C SER A 16 32.19 14.24 -22.71
N TYR A 17 32.90 14.97 -21.84
CA TYR A 17 33.11 14.54 -20.46
C TYR A 17 31.79 14.48 -19.68
N LEU A 18 30.93 15.48 -19.82
CA LEU A 18 29.60 15.48 -19.20
C LEU A 18 28.74 14.32 -19.73
N GLY A 19 28.77 14.06 -21.04
CA GLY A 19 28.06 12.95 -21.66
C GLY A 19 28.51 11.60 -21.12
N ILE A 20 29.82 11.38 -21.01
CA ILE A 20 30.38 10.16 -20.40
C ILE A 20 29.94 10.03 -18.94
N LEU A 21 29.99 11.10 -18.14
CA LEU A 21 29.56 11.08 -16.74
C LEU A 21 28.08 10.73 -16.60
N VAL A 22 27.21 11.31 -17.44
CA VAL A 22 25.78 11.01 -17.47
C VAL A 22 25.55 9.54 -17.86
N LEU A 23 26.29 9.04 -18.84
CA LEU A 23 26.18 7.67 -19.32
C LEU A 23 26.62 6.67 -18.23
N VAL A 24 27.76 6.91 -17.58
CA VAL A 24 28.21 6.10 -16.43
C VAL A 24 27.17 6.18 -15.30
N LYS A 25 26.61 7.36 -15.02
CA LYS A 25 25.59 7.50 -13.98
C LYS A 25 24.33 6.69 -14.29
N LEU A 26 23.80 6.80 -15.51
CA LEU A 26 22.54 6.17 -15.90
C LEU A 26 22.67 4.65 -16.05
N PHE A 27 23.77 4.16 -16.63
CA PHE A 27 23.93 2.74 -16.96
C PHE A 27 24.71 1.93 -15.93
N VAL A 28 25.50 2.56 -15.06
CA VAL A 28 26.32 1.85 -14.06
C VAL A 28 25.89 2.19 -12.64
N ILE A 29 25.96 3.47 -12.25
CA ILE A 29 25.75 3.88 -10.85
C ILE A 29 24.30 3.67 -10.41
N LEU A 30 23.33 4.16 -11.19
CA LEU A 30 21.92 4.09 -10.82
C LEU A 30 21.38 2.65 -10.77
N PRO A 31 21.66 1.75 -11.74
CA PRO A 31 21.26 0.34 -11.65
C PRO A 31 21.92 -0.36 -10.46
N LEU A 32 23.19 -0.07 -10.19
CA LEU A 32 23.90 -0.64 -9.04
C LEU A 32 23.28 -0.18 -7.71
N ALA A 33 22.95 1.11 -7.59
CA ALA A 33 22.25 1.67 -6.42
C ALA A 33 20.89 0.99 -6.21
N ALA A 34 20.13 0.79 -7.29
CA ALA A 34 18.84 0.12 -7.23
C ALA A 34 18.97 -1.34 -6.78
N ILE A 35 19.93 -2.10 -7.31
CA ILE A 35 20.17 -3.50 -6.93
C ILE A 35 20.60 -3.61 -5.47
N LEU A 36 21.57 -2.81 -5.05
CA LEU A 36 22.09 -2.83 -3.66
C LEU A 36 21.01 -2.41 -2.66
N PHE A 37 20.26 -1.35 -2.97
CA PHE A 37 19.15 -0.94 -2.12
C PHE A 37 18.05 -1.99 -2.08
N ASN A 38 17.74 -2.66 -3.20
CA ASN A 38 16.75 -3.73 -3.22
C ASN A 38 17.13 -4.90 -2.32
N ASP A 39 18.39 -5.34 -2.35
CA ASP A 39 18.90 -6.39 -1.45
C ASP A 39 18.84 -5.94 0.03
N PHE A 40 19.30 -4.72 0.32
CA PHE A 40 19.18 -4.15 1.67
C PHE A 40 17.72 -4.07 2.13
N TYR A 41 16.82 -3.63 1.26
CA TYR A 41 15.39 -3.49 1.55
C TYR A 41 14.74 -4.84 1.87
N LEU A 42 15.00 -5.87 1.06
CA LEU A 42 14.44 -7.21 1.27
C LEU A 42 14.97 -7.89 2.54
N ARG A 43 16.22 -7.60 2.94
CA ARG A 43 16.77 -8.06 4.23
C ARG A 43 16.15 -7.33 5.42
N LEU A 44 15.82 -6.06 5.27
CA LEU A 44 15.22 -5.24 6.33
C LEU A 44 13.74 -5.58 6.55
N LEU A 45 13.03 -5.78 5.43
CA LEU A 45 11.59 -6.03 5.37
C LEU A 45 11.35 -7.24 4.48
N PRO A 46 11.06 -8.41 5.07
CA PRO A 46 10.82 -9.60 4.27
C PRO A 46 9.54 -9.37 3.41
N PRO A 47 9.45 -9.99 2.23
CA PRO A 47 8.38 -9.71 1.27
C PRO A 47 6.98 -10.10 1.77
N ASP A 48 6.90 -10.92 2.82
CA ASP A 48 5.69 -11.34 3.52
C ASP A 48 5.31 -10.43 4.71
N SER A 49 6.05 -9.34 4.93
CA SER A 49 5.79 -8.36 5.99
C SER A 49 4.47 -7.62 5.85
N SER A 50 3.87 -7.61 4.65
CA SER A 50 2.50 -7.16 4.46
C SER A 50 1.73 -8.06 3.50
N GLN A 51 0.50 -8.41 3.86
CA GLN A 51 -0.39 -9.22 3.05
C GLN A 51 -1.76 -8.57 2.94
N TRP A 52 -2.27 -8.49 1.72
CA TRP A 52 -3.66 -8.10 1.44
C TRP A 52 -4.52 -9.36 1.39
N VAL A 53 -5.65 -9.33 2.11
CA VAL A 53 -6.64 -10.40 2.15
C VAL A 53 -7.99 -9.78 1.77
N PRO A 54 -8.54 -10.12 0.60
CA PRO A 54 -9.82 -9.58 0.17
C PRO A 54 -10.97 -10.13 1.03
N LEU A 55 -12.05 -9.37 1.18
CA LEU A 55 -13.25 -9.83 1.90
C LEU A 55 -13.95 -11.01 1.20
N SER A 56 -13.69 -11.22 -0.10
CA SER A 56 -14.21 -12.35 -0.88
C SER A 56 -13.73 -13.72 -0.37
N THR A 57 -12.62 -13.78 0.37
CA THR A 57 -12.04 -15.03 0.89
C THR A 57 -12.48 -15.36 2.31
N PHE A 58 -13.42 -14.61 2.87
CA PHE A 58 -13.99 -14.84 4.20
C PHE A 58 -15.23 -15.72 4.10
N ASP A 59 -15.54 -16.46 5.17
CA ASP A 59 -16.83 -17.12 5.31
C ASP A 59 -17.91 -16.07 5.59
N ILE A 60 -18.81 -15.91 4.62
CA ILE A 60 -19.90 -14.92 4.68
C ILE A 60 -21.12 -15.59 5.27
N SER A 61 -21.63 -15.04 6.37
CA SER A 61 -22.92 -15.40 6.94
C SER A 61 -23.78 -14.15 7.10
N GLN A 62 -25.09 -14.29 6.84
CA GLN A 62 -26.06 -13.25 7.12
C GLN A 62 -26.87 -13.68 8.33
N ASP A 63 -26.82 -12.88 9.40
CA ASP A 63 -27.63 -13.15 10.58
C ASP A 63 -29.08 -12.72 10.29
N SER A 64 -29.95 -13.71 10.08
CA SER A 64 -31.36 -13.53 9.76
C SER A 64 -32.13 -12.73 10.82
N ALA A 65 -31.68 -12.72 12.08
CA ALA A 65 -32.37 -12.03 13.17
C ALA A 65 -32.11 -10.51 13.16
N GLU A 66 -30.87 -10.12 12.87
CA GLU A 66 -30.40 -8.73 13.00
C GLU A 66 -30.06 -8.05 11.67
N ASN A 67 -30.14 -8.77 10.54
CA ASN A 67 -29.68 -8.30 9.22
C ASN A 67 -28.19 -7.91 9.21
N ASN A 68 -27.40 -8.52 10.08
CA ASN A 68 -25.97 -8.28 10.15
C ASN A 68 -25.27 -9.07 9.05
N LEU A 69 -24.32 -8.43 8.37
CA LEU A 69 -23.43 -9.08 7.43
C LEU A 69 -22.14 -9.43 8.17
N VAL A 70 -21.86 -10.72 8.30
CA VAL A 70 -20.76 -11.26 9.10
C VAL A 70 -19.76 -11.94 8.18
N TYR A 71 -18.50 -11.53 8.32
CA TYR A 71 -17.34 -12.13 7.69
C TYR A 71 -16.49 -12.77 8.77
N ASP A 72 -16.43 -14.10 8.82
CA ASP A 72 -15.59 -14.84 9.76
C ASP A 72 -14.45 -15.51 9.00
N GLN A 73 -13.26 -15.56 9.60
CA GLN A 73 -12.16 -16.32 9.04
C GLN A 73 -11.17 -16.76 10.11
N THR A 74 -10.66 -17.99 9.96
CA THR A 74 -9.61 -18.52 10.84
C THR A 74 -8.22 -18.05 10.43
N ILE A 75 -7.38 -17.74 11.42
CA ILE A 75 -5.97 -17.42 11.25
C ILE A 75 -5.16 -18.71 11.38
N ASN A 76 -4.36 -19.00 10.37
CA ASN A 76 -3.37 -20.07 10.40
C ASN A 76 -1.98 -19.49 10.69
N ARG A 77 -1.38 -19.89 11.82
CA ARG A 77 -0.04 -19.44 12.21
C ARG A 77 1.02 -20.33 11.56
N VAL A 78 1.91 -19.72 10.79
CA VAL A 78 2.96 -20.39 10.04
C VAL A 78 4.31 -20.02 10.64
N LEU A 79 5.10 -21.04 11.00
CA LEU A 79 6.47 -20.87 11.50
C LEU A 79 7.36 -20.13 10.49
N ILE A 80 8.38 -19.45 10.97
CA ILE A 80 9.27 -18.59 10.16
C ILE A 80 10.02 -19.38 9.08
N GLU A 81 10.35 -20.66 9.34
CA GLU A 81 11.14 -21.46 8.38
C GLU A 81 10.34 -21.88 7.12
N ARG A 82 9.00 -21.86 7.18
CA ARG A 82 8.15 -22.26 6.06
C ARG A 82 7.82 -21.06 5.16
N ALA A 83 7.56 -21.28 3.88
CA ALA A 83 7.05 -20.21 3.03
C ALA A 83 5.62 -19.82 3.47
N LEU A 84 5.33 -18.52 3.58
CA LEU A 84 3.98 -18.04 3.90
C LEU A 84 3.08 -18.18 2.65
N PRO A 85 2.01 -18.98 2.69
CA PRO A 85 1.13 -19.13 1.54
C PRO A 85 0.34 -17.85 1.29
N LYS A 86 0.36 -17.37 0.04
CA LYS A 86 -0.40 -16.19 -0.37
C LYS A 86 -1.89 -16.52 -0.49
N THR A 87 -2.74 -15.57 -0.10
CA THR A 87 -4.18 -15.64 -0.34
C THR A 87 -4.45 -15.34 -1.81
N ILE A 88 -5.29 -16.17 -2.46
CA ILE A 88 -5.70 -15.99 -3.85
C ILE A 88 -7.14 -15.47 -3.86
N ASP A 89 -7.43 -14.41 -4.62
CA ASP A 89 -8.79 -13.92 -4.79
C ASP A 89 -9.53 -14.79 -5.83
N ASN A 90 -10.12 -15.88 -5.37
CA ASN A 90 -10.91 -16.80 -6.20
C ASN A 90 -12.37 -16.94 -5.71
N GLY A 91 -12.79 -16.11 -4.76
CA GLY A 91 -14.11 -16.19 -4.13
C GLY A 91 -14.34 -17.43 -3.26
N ILE A 92 -13.29 -18.19 -2.96
CA ILE A 92 -13.35 -19.35 -2.06
C ILE A 92 -12.76 -18.96 -0.72
N SER A 93 -13.44 -19.37 0.36
CA SER A 93 -12.97 -19.17 1.72
C SER A 93 -11.59 -19.80 1.94
N GLN A 94 -10.66 -19.00 2.47
CA GLN A 94 -9.27 -19.39 2.68
C GLN A 94 -8.77 -18.86 4.01
N LYS A 95 -8.08 -19.71 4.79
CA LYS A 95 -7.50 -19.30 6.07
C LYS A 95 -6.52 -18.13 5.87
N ILE A 96 -6.49 -17.22 6.83
CA ILE A 96 -5.54 -16.10 6.84
C ILE A 96 -4.21 -16.63 7.35
N ASN A 97 -3.24 -16.83 6.46
CA ASN A 97 -1.91 -17.27 6.88
C ASN A 97 -1.12 -16.09 7.42
N LEU A 98 -0.72 -16.13 8.70
CA LEU A 98 0.14 -15.14 9.32
C LEU A 98 1.34 -15.83 9.96
N ARG A 99 2.46 -15.12 10.11
CA ARG A 99 3.60 -15.65 10.87
C ARG A 99 3.26 -15.85 12.33
N ASP A 100 3.81 -16.93 12.88
CA ASP A 100 3.75 -17.21 14.31
C ASP A 100 4.60 -16.23 15.12
N HIS A 101 4.19 -15.95 16.37
CA HIS A 101 4.85 -15.02 17.30
C HIS A 101 5.09 -13.58 16.80
N ILE A 102 4.47 -13.18 15.69
CA ILE A 102 4.56 -11.80 15.17
C ILE A 102 3.24 -11.07 15.39
N LEU A 103 3.35 -9.84 15.89
CA LEU A 103 2.25 -8.89 16.03
C LEU A 103 1.93 -8.26 14.68
N TYR A 104 0.65 -8.18 14.33
CA TYR A 104 0.21 -7.51 13.10
C TYR A 104 -0.68 -6.32 13.41
N LYS A 105 -0.49 -5.22 12.68
CA LYS A 105 -1.45 -4.13 12.55
C LYS A 105 -2.29 -4.34 11.31
N VAL A 106 -3.55 -3.98 11.38
CA VAL A 106 -4.49 -4.18 10.28
C VAL A 106 -4.98 -2.83 9.77
N ASP A 107 -4.88 -2.66 8.45
CA ASP A 107 -5.62 -1.62 7.74
C ASP A 107 -6.84 -2.24 7.09
N LEU A 108 -8.00 -1.67 7.39
CA LEU A 108 -9.27 -2.03 6.78
C LEU A 108 -9.60 -1.01 5.70
N ASP A 109 -9.88 -1.49 4.50
CA ASP A 109 -10.41 -0.70 3.39
C ASP A 109 -11.68 -1.41 2.88
N THR A 110 -12.85 -0.86 3.22
CA THR A 110 -14.15 -1.42 2.85
C THR A 110 -14.90 -0.42 1.98
N LYS A 111 -15.33 -0.90 0.81
CA LYS A 111 -16.10 -0.14 -0.18
C LYS A 111 -17.41 -0.85 -0.46
N PHE A 112 -18.52 -0.15 -0.37
CA PHE A 112 -19.83 -0.78 -0.50
C PHE A 112 -20.91 0.18 -0.97
N TYR A 113 -21.91 -0.41 -1.63
CA TYR A 113 -23.16 0.25 -1.96
C TYR A 113 -24.23 -0.15 -0.94
N CYS A 114 -25.05 0.82 -0.54
CA CYS A 114 -26.23 0.58 0.27
C CYS A 114 -27.47 0.71 -0.62
N LEU A 115 -28.21 -0.39 -0.78
CA LEU A 115 -29.35 -0.49 -1.67
C LEU A 115 -30.66 -0.68 -0.88
N PRO A 116 -31.78 -0.10 -1.33
CA PRO A 116 -33.05 -0.26 -0.66
C PRO A 116 -33.58 -1.68 -0.89
N THR A 117 -34.16 -2.27 0.15
CA THR A 117 -34.93 -3.52 0.00
C THR A 117 -36.41 -3.22 -0.21
N ALA A 118 -37.22 -4.24 -0.55
CA ALA A 118 -38.67 -4.08 -0.72
C ALA A 118 -39.39 -3.47 0.50
N ARG A 119 -38.77 -3.53 1.69
CA ARG A 119 -39.26 -2.97 2.95
C ARG A 119 -38.93 -1.49 3.14
N SER A 120 -38.11 -0.88 2.28
CA SER A 120 -37.71 0.54 2.35
C SER A 120 -38.73 1.52 1.75
N LYS A 121 -39.91 1.03 1.30
CA LYS A 121 -41.00 1.87 0.77
C LYS A 121 -41.59 2.76 1.87
N GLY A 122 -41.03 3.96 2.03
CA GLY A 122 -41.48 4.96 3.01
C GLY A 122 -40.37 5.70 3.73
N GLN A 123 -39.10 5.31 3.52
CA GLN A 123 -37.97 5.99 4.15
C GLN A 123 -37.57 7.23 3.35
N THR A 124 -37.48 8.37 4.02
CA THR A 124 -37.27 9.69 3.39
C THR A 124 -35.83 10.17 3.43
N THR A 125 -34.97 9.57 4.26
CA THR A 125 -33.56 9.93 4.41
C THR A 125 -32.68 8.96 3.65
N ASN A 126 -31.73 9.48 2.87
CA ASN A 126 -30.68 8.71 2.20
C ASN A 126 -29.42 8.56 3.05
N ILE A 127 -29.36 9.20 4.22
CA ILE A 127 -28.23 9.08 5.15
C ILE A 127 -28.67 8.21 6.31
N GLU A 128 -27.90 7.16 6.58
CA GLU A 128 -28.09 6.26 7.72
C GLU A 128 -26.76 6.04 8.45
N GLU A 129 -26.81 5.40 9.61
CA GLU A 129 -25.62 5.02 10.35
C GLU A 129 -25.34 3.52 10.18
N LEU A 130 -24.09 3.18 9.92
CA LEU A 130 -23.58 1.82 9.88
C LEU A 130 -22.64 1.59 11.05
N GLU A 131 -22.94 0.58 11.86
CA GLU A 131 -22.04 0.14 12.92
C GLU A 131 -21.12 -0.98 12.39
N ILE A 132 -19.82 -0.78 12.60
CA ILE A 132 -18.76 -1.68 12.17
C ILE A 132 -18.09 -2.23 13.43
N GLU A 133 -18.01 -3.55 13.54
CA GLU A 133 -17.39 -4.24 14.67
C GLU A 133 -16.40 -5.30 14.21
N ILE A 134 -15.30 -5.46 14.95
CA ILE A 134 -14.30 -6.49 14.72
C ILE A 134 -14.02 -7.20 16.04
N TYR A 135 -14.08 -8.52 16.01
CA TYR A 135 -13.89 -9.39 17.15
C TYR A 135 -12.68 -10.32 16.94
N SER A 136 -12.02 -10.68 18.04
CA SER A 136 -10.88 -11.59 18.07
C SER A 136 -11.27 -13.08 18.04
N SER A 137 -12.54 -13.35 18.32
CA SER A 137 -13.12 -14.68 18.30
C SER A 137 -14.63 -14.58 18.04
N ASN A 138 -15.31 -15.73 18.07
CA ASN A 138 -16.76 -15.78 17.97
C ASN A 138 -17.51 -15.34 19.24
N LYS A 139 -16.79 -14.97 20.31
CA LYS A 139 -17.37 -14.47 21.56
C LYS A 139 -17.53 -12.94 21.55
N PRO A 140 -18.64 -12.40 22.07
CA PRO A 140 -18.89 -10.95 22.10
C PRO A 140 -17.89 -10.18 22.98
N GLU A 141 -17.33 -10.81 24.02
CA GLU A 141 -16.31 -10.23 24.90
C GLU A 141 -14.98 -9.94 24.19
N SER A 142 -14.80 -10.48 22.98
CA SER A 142 -13.57 -10.35 22.20
C SER A 142 -13.56 -9.15 21.25
N LEU A 143 -14.40 -8.14 21.50
CA LEU A 143 -14.49 -6.94 20.68
C LEU A 143 -13.15 -6.16 20.70
N ILE A 144 -12.52 -6.03 19.53
CA ILE A 144 -11.25 -5.31 19.35
C ILE A 144 -11.53 -3.87 18.91
N TYR A 145 -12.50 -3.70 18.02
CA TYR A 145 -12.75 -2.43 17.37
C TYR A 145 -14.24 -2.25 17.10
N ARG A 146 -14.78 -1.08 17.44
CA ARG A 146 -16.14 -0.66 17.13
C ARG A 146 -16.11 0.76 16.59
N ARG A 147 -16.88 1.02 15.54
CA ARG A 147 -17.09 2.36 15.02
C ARG A 147 -18.42 2.49 14.30
N THR A 148 -19.12 3.58 14.57
CA THR A 148 -20.30 3.98 13.80
C THR A 148 -19.90 5.03 12.78
N ILE A 149 -20.36 4.88 11.54
CA ILE A 149 -20.11 5.82 10.44
C ILE A 149 -21.43 6.21 9.75
N PRO A 150 -21.58 7.46 9.29
CA PRO A 150 -22.66 7.80 8.39
C PRO A 150 -22.41 7.18 7.01
N ILE A 151 -23.47 6.66 6.40
CA ILE A 151 -23.47 6.06 5.06
C ILE A 151 -24.57 6.68 4.20
N VAL A 152 -24.35 6.67 2.89
CA VAL A 152 -25.32 7.08 1.88
C VAL A 152 -25.97 5.83 1.28
N CYS A 153 -27.29 5.73 1.40
CA CYS A 153 -28.12 4.68 0.85
C CYS A 153 -28.93 5.19 -0.33
N MET A 154 -28.98 4.39 -1.40
CA MET A 154 -29.77 4.70 -2.58
C MET A 154 -31.26 4.63 -2.25
N ARG A 155 -32.04 5.58 -2.75
CA ARG A 155 -33.50 5.54 -2.65
C ARG A 155 -34.14 4.82 -3.84
N PRO A 156 -35.38 4.32 -3.70
CA PRO A 156 -36.09 3.71 -4.82
C PRO A 156 -36.34 4.68 -5.99
N ASP A 157 -36.43 5.98 -5.71
CA ASP A 157 -36.67 7.08 -6.64
C ASP A 157 -35.38 7.80 -7.09
N ASP A 158 -34.23 7.44 -6.53
CA ASP A 158 -32.95 8.01 -6.95
C ASP A 158 -32.67 7.62 -8.40
N SER A 159 -32.53 8.64 -9.26
CA SER A 159 -32.14 8.47 -10.65
C SER A 159 -31.01 9.43 -10.99
N ILE A 160 -30.09 8.97 -11.84
CA ILE A 160 -28.97 9.79 -12.29
C ILE A 160 -29.53 10.92 -13.16
N ASN A 161 -29.25 12.17 -12.77
CA ASN A 161 -29.69 13.33 -13.53
C ASN A 161 -28.98 13.37 -14.90
N ILE A 162 -29.77 13.40 -15.98
CA ILE A 162 -29.28 13.43 -17.37
C ILE A 162 -28.42 14.67 -17.62
N MET A 163 -28.70 15.79 -16.95
CA MET A 163 -27.91 17.03 -17.05
C MET A 163 -26.49 16.88 -16.47
N GLU A 164 -26.31 16.08 -15.41
CA GLU A 164 -24.99 15.83 -14.81
C GLU A 164 -24.17 14.84 -15.64
N LEU A 165 -24.83 13.94 -16.36
CA LEU A 165 -24.19 13.02 -17.29
C LEU A 165 -23.38 13.75 -18.38
N TYR A 166 -23.87 14.92 -18.84
CA TYR A 166 -23.14 15.77 -19.80
C TYR A 166 -21.87 16.38 -19.21
N LYS A 167 -21.80 16.57 -17.88
CA LYS A 167 -20.64 17.17 -17.19
C LYS A 167 -19.55 16.14 -16.85
N PHE A 168 -19.94 14.90 -16.58
CA PHE A 168 -19.03 13.83 -16.16
C PHE A 168 -18.64 12.84 -17.27
N GLY A 169 -19.15 13.03 -18.49
CA GLY A 169 -18.84 12.18 -19.64
C GLY A 169 -19.70 10.91 -19.70
N PRO A 170 -19.44 10.00 -20.66
CA PRO A 170 -20.36 8.90 -21.01
C PRO A 170 -20.49 7.79 -19.95
N SER A 171 -19.71 7.83 -18.86
CA SER A 171 -19.64 6.73 -17.88
C SER A 171 -20.65 6.91 -16.74
N ARG A 172 -21.86 6.35 -16.93
CA ARG A 172 -22.88 6.24 -15.86
C ARG A 172 -22.35 5.56 -14.59
N LEU A 173 -21.44 4.59 -14.75
CA LEU A 173 -20.84 3.85 -13.64
C LEU A 173 -19.97 4.74 -12.76
N GLU A 174 -19.24 5.69 -13.35
CA GLU A 174 -18.36 6.59 -12.60
C GLU A 174 -19.14 7.60 -11.77
N LEU A 175 -20.25 8.11 -12.32
CA LEU A 175 -21.18 8.96 -11.59
C LEU A 175 -21.84 8.19 -10.45
N PHE A 176 -22.29 6.96 -10.72
CA PHE A 176 -22.85 6.07 -9.68
C PHE A 176 -21.84 5.79 -8.55
N ARG A 177 -20.58 5.53 -8.91
CA ARG A 177 -19.49 5.33 -7.96
C ARG A 177 -19.23 6.59 -7.13
N LYS A 178 -19.37 7.79 -7.70
CA LYS A 178 -19.10 9.03 -6.98
C LYS A 178 -20.18 9.37 -5.95
N GLU A 179 -21.43 9.05 -6.25
CA GLU A 179 -22.58 9.45 -5.42
C GLU A 179 -22.93 8.43 -4.33
N TRP A 180 -22.94 7.14 -4.66
CA TRP A 180 -23.47 6.10 -3.76
C TRP A 180 -22.40 5.13 -3.23
N LEU A 181 -21.13 5.24 -3.64
CA LEU A 181 -20.08 4.41 -3.07
C LEU A 181 -19.68 4.93 -1.68
N ASN A 182 -20.00 4.14 -0.66
CA ASN A 182 -19.47 4.38 0.67
C ASN A 182 -18.06 3.82 0.77
N HIS A 183 -17.16 4.60 1.36
CA HIS A 183 -15.77 4.20 1.56
C HIS A 183 -15.37 4.37 3.02
N PHE A 184 -15.11 3.25 3.67
CA PHE A 184 -14.58 3.22 5.03
C PHE A 184 -13.11 2.79 5.03
N LYS A 185 -12.29 3.57 5.73
CA LYS A 185 -10.87 3.28 5.96
C LYS A 185 -10.52 3.40 7.43
N ALA A 186 -9.92 2.34 7.99
CA ALA A 186 -9.32 2.36 9.32
C ALA A 186 -7.87 1.89 9.22
N HIS A 187 -6.93 2.72 9.67
CA HIS A 187 -5.50 2.44 9.61
C HIS A 187 -4.92 2.36 11.02
N ASP A 188 -4.06 1.36 11.27
CA ASP A 188 -3.33 1.18 12.54
C ASP A 188 -4.21 1.15 13.81
N ARG A 189 -5.53 0.92 13.70
CA ARG A 189 -6.46 0.88 14.85
C ARG A 189 -6.70 -0.52 15.39
N ILE A 190 -6.38 -1.54 14.62
CA ILE A 190 -6.66 -2.94 14.93
C ILE A 190 -5.32 -3.66 15.03
N SER A 191 -5.09 -4.34 16.14
CA SER A 191 -3.90 -5.16 16.40
C SER A 191 -4.28 -6.62 16.57
N ILE A 192 -3.60 -7.49 15.84
CA ILE A 192 -3.74 -8.94 15.90
C ILE A 192 -2.57 -9.47 16.71
N THR A 193 -2.86 -9.96 17.91
CA THR A 193 -1.87 -10.60 18.78
C THR A 193 -1.52 -11.99 18.26
N SER A 194 -0.41 -12.58 18.72
CA SER A 194 0.01 -13.94 18.34
C SER A 194 -1.02 -15.01 18.75
N GLU A 195 -1.75 -14.77 19.84
CA GLU A 195 -2.72 -15.73 20.41
C GLU A 195 -4.06 -15.75 19.66
N MET A 196 -4.32 -14.75 18.81
CA MET A 196 -5.57 -14.65 18.07
C MET A 196 -5.65 -15.71 16.96
N SER A 197 -6.75 -16.47 16.96
CA SER A 197 -6.97 -17.64 16.11
C SER A 197 -8.07 -17.45 15.06
N SER A 198 -8.95 -16.46 15.18
CA SER A 198 -9.91 -16.08 14.15
C SER A 198 -10.10 -14.57 14.12
N VAL A 199 -10.70 -14.05 13.05
CA VAL A 199 -11.11 -12.64 12.91
C VAL A 199 -12.55 -12.64 12.46
N ARG A 200 -13.41 -11.97 13.21
CA ARG A 200 -14.81 -11.81 12.84
C ARG A 200 -15.12 -10.34 12.62
N TYR A 201 -15.54 -10.00 11.42
CA TYR A 201 -15.90 -8.66 10.99
C TYR A 201 -17.40 -8.57 10.76
N VAL A 202 -18.06 -7.66 11.46
CA VAL A 202 -19.52 -7.53 11.47
C VAL A 202 -19.90 -6.13 10.99
N LEU A 203 -20.80 -6.10 10.01
CA LEU A 203 -21.47 -4.89 9.53
C LEU A 203 -22.94 -4.97 9.95
N LYS A 204 -23.35 -4.10 10.89
CA LYS A 204 -24.76 -4.05 11.31
C LYS A 204 -25.55 -3.17 10.36
N VAL A 205 -26.31 -3.82 9.48
CA VAL A 205 -27.05 -3.14 8.42
C VAL A 205 -28.45 -2.78 8.90
N PRO A 206 -28.91 -1.55 8.67
CA PRO A 206 -30.31 -1.19 8.90
C PRO A 206 -31.25 -2.15 8.15
N LYS A 207 -32.32 -2.60 8.81
CA LYS A 207 -33.22 -3.67 8.30
C LYS A 207 -33.91 -3.34 6.97
N SER A 208 -33.96 -2.07 6.59
CA SER A 208 -34.53 -1.59 5.32
C SER A 208 -33.55 -1.66 4.15
N HIS A 209 -32.27 -1.90 4.39
CA HIS A 209 -31.23 -1.83 3.38
C HIS A 209 -30.42 -3.12 3.23
N LYS A 210 -29.84 -3.30 2.05
CA LYS A 210 -28.90 -4.36 1.71
C LYS A 210 -27.57 -3.74 1.33
N LEU A 211 -26.48 -4.28 1.86
CA LEU A 211 -25.13 -3.88 1.45
C LEU A 211 -24.62 -4.77 0.30
N VAL A 212 -23.96 -4.13 -0.66
CA VAL A 212 -23.21 -4.80 -1.73
C VAL A 212 -21.76 -4.36 -1.63
N ILE A 213 -20.90 -5.27 -1.15
CA ILE A 213 -19.47 -5.01 -0.95
C ILE A 213 -18.73 -5.10 -2.29
N GLN A 214 -17.83 -4.16 -2.55
CA GLN A 214 -16.95 -4.22 -3.72
C GLN A 214 -15.82 -5.25 -3.52
N PRO A 215 -15.39 -5.93 -4.60
CA PRO A 215 -14.37 -6.98 -4.52
C PRO A 215 -12.99 -6.46 -4.08
N ASP A 216 -12.72 -5.16 -4.25
CA ASP A 216 -11.48 -4.52 -3.81
C ASP A 216 -11.46 -4.17 -2.31
N SER A 217 -12.49 -4.58 -1.55
CA SER A 217 -12.54 -4.45 -0.11
C SER A 217 -11.76 -5.57 0.59
N GLY A 218 -11.12 -5.26 1.70
CA GLY A 218 -10.27 -6.24 2.38
C GLY A 218 -9.50 -5.70 3.57
N PHE A 219 -8.65 -6.58 4.09
CA PHE A 219 -7.75 -6.33 5.19
C PHE A 219 -6.31 -6.39 4.71
N ARG A 220 -5.54 -5.37 5.08
CA ARG A 220 -4.09 -5.38 4.94
C ARG A 220 -3.47 -5.69 6.29
N PHE A 221 -2.92 -6.89 6.43
CA PHE A 221 -2.13 -7.27 7.59
C PHE A 221 -0.70 -6.80 7.39
N ARG A 222 -0.17 -5.99 8.31
CA ARG A 222 1.21 -5.50 8.31
C ARG A 222 1.89 -5.92 9.60
N MET A 223 3.07 -6.53 9.50
CA MET A 223 3.87 -6.83 10.69
C MET A 223 4.19 -5.54 11.45
N SER A 224 4.03 -5.58 12.77
CA SER A 224 4.37 -4.48 13.66
C SER A 224 5.82 -4.59 14.07
N PHE A 225 6.66 -3.68 13.57
CA PHE A 225 8.04 -3.54 14.00
C PHE A 225 8.13 -2.47 15.08
N GLU A 226 8.76 -2.78 16.22
CA GLU A 226 8.99 -1.80 17.30
C GLU A 226 9.90 -0.65 16.85
N GLN A 227 10.79 -0.91 15.88
CA GLN A 227 11.68 0.09 15.29
C GLN A 227 10.95 0.97 14.26
N GLY A 228 10.82 2.26 14.57
CA GLY A 228 10.00 3.22 13.79
C GLY A 228 10.36 3.33 12.30
N LEU A 229 11.63 3.20 11.92
CA LEU A 229 12.07 3.32 10.52
C LEU A 229 11.52 2.19 9.63
N ARG A 230 11.50 0.95 10.13
CA ARG A 230 10.92 -0.20 9.40
C ARG A 230 9.42 -0.01 9.18
N ASN A 231 8.72 0.49 10.19
CA ASN A 231 7.28 0.75 10.10
C ASN A 231 6.97 1.89 9.10
N VAL A 232 7.78 2.95 9.07
CA VAL A 232 7.67 4.02 8.06
C VAL A 232 7.89 3.47 6.65
N MET A 233 8.91 2.64 6.47
CA MET A 233 9.22 2.00 5.18
C MET A 233 8.10 1.11 4.68
N LEU A 234 7.42 0.35 5.55
CA LEU A 234 6.26 -0.46 5.16
C LEU A 234 5.06 0.38 4.74
N ARG A 235 4.82 1.48 5.45
CA ARG A 235 3.69 2.37 5.18
C ARG A 235 3.86 3.12 3.87
N TRP A 236 5.07 3.64 3.62
CA TRP A 236 5.39 4.48 2.48
C TRP A 236 6.31 3.77 1.48
N HIS A 237 6.09 2.47 1.25
CA HIS A 237 6.97 1.61 0.46
C HIS A 237 7.52 2.28 -0.81
N LYS A 238 6.65 2.82 -1.68
CA LYS A 238 7.09 3.46 -2.94
C LYS A 238 8.02 4.66 -2.70
N PHE A 239 7.67 5.52 -1.75
CA PHE A 239 8.45 6.72 -1.44
C PHE A 239 9.77 6.35 -0.75
N SER A 240 9.72 5.49 0.27
CA SER A 240 10.92 4.99 0.95
C SER A 240 11.84 4.23 0.01
N TYR A 241 11.30 3.52 -0.97
CA TYR A 241 12.08 2.82 -1.98
C TYR A 241 12.80 3.80 -2.92
N ALA A 242 12.09 4.81 -3.43
CA ALA A 242 12.70 5.86 -4.25
C ALA A 242 13.78 6.66 -3.49
N VAL A 243 13.48 7.09 -2.25
CA VAL A 243 14.45 7.81 -1.40
C VAL A 243 15.66 6.93 -1.10
N GLY A 244 15.46 5.64 -0.84
CA GLY A 244 16.52 4.68 -0.61
C GLY A 244 17.49 4.54 -1.78
N ILE A 245 16.95 4.43 -3.01
CA ILE A 245 17.76 4.41 -4.24
C ILE A 245 18.59 5.69 -4.36
N VAL A 246 17.99 6.86 -4.10
CA VAL A 246 18.70 8.15 -4.18
C VAL A 246 19.85 8.21 -3.16
N ILE A 247 19.62 7.75 -1.92
CA ILE A 247 20.68 7.72 -0.89
C ILE A 247 21.84 6.81 -1.32
N PHE A 248 21.55 5.62 -1.84
CA PHE A 248 22.57 4.71 -2.35
C PHE A 248 23.29 5.28 -3.59
N ASP A 249 22.57 5.94 -4.52
CA ASP A 249 23.17 6.62 -5.67
C ASP A 249 24.15 7.71 -5.23
N LEU A 250 23.77 8.52 -4.23
CA LEU A 250 24.63 9.55 -3.66
C LEU A 250 25.86 8.96 -2.95
N ALA A 251 25.69 7.86 -2.20
CA ALA A 251 26.79 7.19 -1.52
C ALA A 251 27.79 6.57 -2.50
N ILE A 252 27.30 5.92 -3.57
CA ILE A 252 28.18 5.36 -4.61
C ILE A 252 28.85 6.50 -5.39
N SER A 253 28.10 7.53 -5.76
CA SER A 253 28.66 8.70 -6.46
C SER A 253 29.75 9.39 -5.64
N SER A 254 29.55 9.56 -4.33
CA SER A 254 30.56 10.16 -3.46
C SER A 254 31.82 9.29 -3.35
N LEU A 255 31.68 7.96 -3.26
CA LEU A 255 32.81 7.03 -3.29
C LEU A 255 33.60 7.12 -4.60
N PHE A 256 32.94 7.25 -5.75
CA PHE A 256 33.61 7.47 -7.04
C PHE A 256 34.37 8.80 -7.08
N VAL A 257 33.80 9.88 -6.56
CA VAL A 257 34.46 11.19 -6.49
C VAL A 257 35.67 11.15 -5.57
N ILE A 258 35.52 10.54 -4.38
CA ILE A 258 36.61 10.40 -3.41
C ILE A 258 37.75 9.58 -4.00
N THR A 259 37.45 8.43 -4.61
CA THR A 259 38.48 7.57 -5.23
C THR A 259 39.17 8.28 -6.39
N ALA A 260 38.43 8.96 -7.27
CA ALA A 260 39.01 9.77 -8.34
C ALA A 260 39.94 10.86 -7.79
N PHE A 261 39.50 11.61 -6.78
CA PHE A 261 40.31 12.65 -6.15
C PHE A 261 41.61 12.09 -5.55
N PHE A 262 41.54 10.99 -4.80
CA PHE A 262 42.72 10.34 -4.25
C PHE A 262 43.65 9.81 -5.34
N SER A 263 43.14 9.20 -6.40
CA SER A 263 43.96 8.73 -7.53
C SER A 263 44.68 9.88 -8.22
N PHE A 264 43.99 10.99 -8.51
CA PHE A 264 44.61 12.18 -9.10
C PHE A 264 45.66 12.79 -8.18
N PHE A 265 45.38 12.89 -6.88
CA PHE A 265 46.32 13.39 -5.89
C PHE A 265 47.61 12.56 -5.86
N LEU A 266 47.50 11.22 -5.85
CA LEU A 266 48.66 10.32 -5.86
C LEU A 266 49.49 10.42 -7.16
N ILE A 267 48.83 10.54 -8.31
CA ILE A 267 49.52 10.70 -9.61
C ILE A 267 50.26 12.05 -9.67
N MET A 268 49.62 13.13 -9.23
CA MET A 268 50.23 14.46 -9.19
C MET A 268 51.45 14.48 -8.27
N ARG A 269 51.36 13.86 -7.08
CA ARG A 269 52.50 13.73 -6.17
C ARG A 269 53.67 12.98 -6.81
N ARG A 270 53.39 11.84 -7.45
CA ARG A 270 54.41 11.03 -8.15
C ARG A 270 55.05 11.76 -9.34
N SER A 271 54.30 12.62 -10.03
CA SER A 271 54.83 13.44 -11.12
C SER A 271 55.70 14.60 -10.61
N SER A 272 55.49 15.06 -9.38
CA SER A 272 56.34 16.07 -8.74
C SER A 272 57.68 15.44 -8.35
N ASP A 273 57.66 14.28 -7.68
CA ASP A 273 58.88 13.60 -7.24
C ASP A 273 59.79 13.19 -8.42
N LYS A 274 59.23 12.94 -9.62
CA LYS A 274 59.99 12.63 -10.84
C LYS A 274 60.64 13.83 -11.53
N LYS A 275 60.32 15.07 -11.14
CA LYS A 275 60.94 16.27 -11.70
C LYS A 275 62.16 16.75 -10.92
N ASP A 276 62.39 16.15 -9.75
CA ASP A 276 63.48 16.51 -8.83
C ASP A 276 64.67 15.53 -8.87
N ASP A 277 64.65 14.55 -9.81
CA ASP A 277 65.78 13.69 -10.22
C ASP A 277 66.24 14.05 -11.64
#